data_AF-A0A9E2SCJ5-F1
#
_entry.id   AF-A0A9E2SCJ5-F1
#
_cell.length_a   1.000
_cell.length_b   1.000
_cell.length_c   1.000
_cell.angle_alpha   90.00
_cell.angle_beta   90.00
_cell.angle_gamma   90.00
#
_symmetry.space_group_name_H-M   'P 1'
#
loop_
_entity.id
_entity.type
_entity.pdbx_description
1 polymer ?
#
loop_
_entity_poly.entity_id
_entity_poly.type
_entity_poly.pdbx_seq_one_letter_code
_entity_poly.pdbx_strand_id
1 'polypeptide(L)'
;MLEYFGLIEKRMIINKLKKLLNNALISSREERILIIKEFQHAVWEDDSIEDENINDILTDAAYIFDFYEPNEEWRKEDPSYYGDERLIKEITQALQKLE
;
A
#
# COMPACT_ATOMS: atom_id res chain seq x y z
N MET A 1 -0.64 8.00 30.53
CA MET A 1 -1.19 9.00 29.58
C MET A 1 -0.40 9.02 28.28
N LEU A 2 0.93 9.10 28.28
CA LEU A 2 1.74 9.12 27.05
C LEU A 2 1.62 7.83 26.20
N GLU A 3 1.59 6.65 26.82
CA GLU A 3 1.40 5.37 26.10
C GLU A 3 0.07 5.28 25.34
N TYR A 4 -0.98 5.91 25.86
CA TYR A 4 -2.30 5.91 25.22
C TYR A 4 -2.33 6.76 23.96
N PHE A 5 -1.58 7.88 23.93
CA PHE A 5 -1.45 8.71 22.74
C PHE A 5 -0.70 7.98 21.63
N GLY A 6 0.42 7.32 21.94
CA GLY A 6 1.16 6.54 20.94
C GLY A 6 0.34 5.39 20.36
N LEU A 7 -0.50 4.72 21.16
CA LEU A 7 -1.41 3.69 20.66
C LEU A 7 -2.52 4.24 19.74
N ILE A 8 -2.98 5.48 19.94
CA ILE A 8 -3.95 6.13 19.06
C ILE A 8 -3.32 6.45 17.72
N GLU A 9 -2.14 7.07 17.70
CA GLU A 9 -1.43 7.45 16.48
C GLU A 9 -1.15 6.22 15.61
N LYS A 10 -0.67 5.12 16.20
CA LYS A 10 -0.46 3.81 15.54
C LYS A 10 -1.73 3.29 14.87
N ARG A 11 -2.86 3.31 15.58
CA ARG A 11 -4.15 2.88 15.02
C ARG A 11 -4.61 3.81 13.90
N MET A 12 -4.32 5.10 13.97
CA MET A 12 -4.69 6.05 12.93
C MET A 12 -3.90 5.83 11.64
N ILE A 13 -2.58 5.58 11.72
CA ILE A 13 -1.77 5.32 10.52
C ILE A 13 -2.17 4.02 9.83
N ILE A 14 -2.34 2.92 10.57
CA ILE A 14 -2.75 1.63 9.99
C ILE A 14 -4.11 1.74 9.30
N ASN A 15 -5.08 2.42 9.94
CA ASN A 15 -6.39 2.66 9.34
C ASN A 15 -6.31 3.56 8.10
N LYS A 16 -5.43 4.57 8.10
CA LYS A 16 -5.19 5.42 6.93
C LYS A 16 -4.65 4.58 5.77
N LEU A 17 -3.65 3.74 6.01
CA LEU A 17 -3.06 2.86 4.99
C LEU A 17 -4.08 1.85 4.44
N LYS A 18 -4.85 1.18 5.31
CA LYS A 18 -5.98 0.33 4.89
C LYS A 18 -6.99 1.09 4.04
N LYS A 19 -7.28 2.35 4.39
CA LYS A 19 -8.22 3.19 3.62
C LYS A 19 -7.67 3.54 2.24
N LEU A 20 -6.38 3.86 2.12
CA LEU A 20 -5.73 4.09 0.82
C LEU A 20 -5.85 2.83 -0.06
N LEU A 21 -5.52 1.65 0.47
CA LEU A 21 -5.65 0.39 -0.25
C LEU A 21 -7.09 0.11 -0.71
N ASN A 22 -8.09 0.31 0.16
CA ASN A 22 -9.49 0.15 -0.22
C ASN A 22 -9.94 1.15 -1.29
N ASN A 23 -9.53 2.42 -1.19
CA ASN A 23 -9.83 3.42 -2.20
C ASN A 23 -9.20 3.06 -3.55
N ALA A 24 -7.95 2.60 -3.54
CA ALA A 24 -7.26 2.17 -4.75
C ALA A 24 -8.04 1.08 -5.51
N LEU A 25 -8.79 0.20 -4.83
CA LEU A 25 -9.60 -0.83 -5.49
C LEU A 25 -10.76 -0.26 -6.32
N ILE A 26 -11.39 0.84 -5.85
CA ILE A 26 -12.61 1.41 -6.44
C ILE A 26 -12.39 2.66 -7.29
N SER A 27 -11.16 3.18 -7.32
CA SER A 27 -10.78 4.39 -8.05
C SER A 27 -10.58 4.20 -9.56
N SER A 28 -10.56 5.30 -10.30
CA SER A 28 -10.09 5.30 -11.69
C SER A 28 -8.60 4.89 -11.77
N ARG A 29 -8.08 4.62 -12.97
CA ARG A 29 -6.66 4.27 -13.14
C ARG A 29 -5.75 5.42 -12.69
N GLU A 30 -6.08 6.64 -13.09
CA GLU A 30 -5.31 7.85 -12.78
C GLU A 30 -5.28 8.13 -11.27
N GLU A 31 -6.44 8.02 -10.62
CA GLU A 31 -6.54 8.16 -9.16
C GLU A 31 -5.79 7.05 -8.43
N ARG A 32 -5.91 5.80 -8.90
CA ARG A 32 -5.23 4.65 -8.30
C ARG A 32 -3.72 4.83 -8.27
N ILE A 33 -3.12 5.34 -9.34
CA ILE A 33 -1.68 5.64 -9.38
C ILE A 33 -1.30 6.61 -8.26
N LEU A 34 -2.09 7.67 -8.07
CA LEU A 34 -1.83 8.67 -7.02
C LEU A 34 -1.97 8.05 -5.62
N ILE A 35 -2.99 7.23 -5.42
CA ILE A 35 -3.25 6.56 -4.14
C ILE A 35 -2.15 5.56 -3.81
N ILE A 36 -1.66 4.78 -4.78
CA ILE A 36 -0.55 3.85 -4.57
C ILE A 36 0.72 4.61 -4.17
N LYS A 37 1.02 5.73 -4.83
CA LYS A 37 2.15 6.59 -4.44
C LYS A 37 2.00 7.16 -3.04
N GLU A 38 0.79 7.60 -2.67
CA GLU A 38 0.51 8.10 -1.31
C GLU A 38 0.69 6.99 -0.27
N PHE A 39 0.21 5.77 -0.57
CA PHE A 39 0.41 4.61 0.28
C PHE A 39 1.89 4.31 0.48
N GLN A 40 2.66 4.18 -0.60
CA GLN A 40 4.09 3.88 -0.55
C GLN A 40 4.85 4.95 0.24
N HIS A 41 4.58 6.24 -0.03
CA HIS A 41 5.18 7.34 0.72
C HIS A 41 4.90 7.25 2.22
N ALA A 42 3.64 6.95 2.60
CA ALA A 42 3.27 6.80 4.00
C ALA A 42 3.94 5.57 4.65
N VAL A 43 4.17 4.48 3.92
CA VAL A 43 4.92 3.32 4.43
C VAL A 43 6.40 3.62 4.62
N TRP A 44 7.01 4.38 3.69
CA TRP A 44 8.45 4.66 3.74
C TRP A 44 8.85 5.74 4.75
N GLU A 45 7.98 6.73 5.00
CA GLU A 45 8.30 7.86 5.87
C GLU A 45 7.82 7.68 7.32
N ASP A 46 6.91 6.74 7.59
CA ASP A 46 6.29 6.55 8.90
C ASP A 46 6.85 5.30 9.61
N ASP A 47 7.74 5.53 10.58
CA ASP A 47 8.35 4.49 11.42
C ASP A 47 7.56 4.20 12.70
N SER A 48 6.33 4.73 12.83
CA SER A 48 5.53 4.57 14.06
C SER A 48 4.87 3.19 14.19
N ILE A 49 4.89 2.37 13.13
CA ILE A 49 4.32 1.03 13.11
C ILE A 49 5.28 0.04 13.80
N GLU A 50 5.11 -0.14 15.10
CA GLU A 50 5.95 -1.03 15.92
C GLU A 50 5.60 -2.52 15.82
N ASP A 51 4.39 -2.86 15.34
CA ASP A 51 4.04 -4.27 15.13
C ASP A 51 4.79 -4.77 13.89
N GLU A 52 5.88 -5.51 14.12
CA GLU A 52 6.78 -6.01 13.07
C GLU A 52 6.03 -6.77 11.98
N ASN A 53 5.03 -7.58 12.33
CA ASN A 53 4.27 -8.34 11.34
C ASN A 53 3.42 -7.42 10.46
N ILE A 54 2.77 -6.41 11.04
CA ILE A 54 2.02 -5.41 10.26
C ILE A 54 2.96 -4.59 9.39
N ASN A 55 4.10 -4.16 9.94
CA ASN A 55 5.10 -3.37 9.23
C ASN A 55 5.66 -4.15 8.03
N ASP A 56 5.97 -5.44 8.20
CA ASP A 56 6.45 -6.32 7.13
C ASP A 56 5.41 -6.46 6.02
N ILE A 57 4.14 -6.68 6.36
CA ILE A 57 3.05 -6.79 5.36
C ILE A 57 2.94 -5.52 4.52
N LEU A 58 3.00 -4.34 5.17
CA LEU A 58 2.87 -3.05 4.49
C LEU A 58 4.09 -2.72 3.64
N THR A 59 5.29 -3.02 4.16
CA THR A 59 6.57 -2.85 3.47
C THR A 59 6.67 -3.75 2.25
N ASP A 60 6.30 -5.03 2.38
CA ASP A 60 6.24 -5.98 1.26
C ASP A 60 5.28 -5.49 0.18
N ALA A 61 4.10 -5.01 0.57
CA ALA A 61 3.13 -4.45 -0.38
C ALA A 61 3.70 -3.22 -1.09
N ALA A 62 4.34 -2.30 -0.36
CA ALA A 62 4.95 -1.11 -0.93
C ALA A 62 6.06 -1.46 -1.94
N TYR A 63 6.91 -2.45 -1.64
CA TYR A 63 7.91 -2.96 -2.58
C TYR A 63 7.30 -3.64 -3.81
N ILE A 64 6.25 -4.45 -3.65
CA ILE A 64 5.57 -5.07 -4.78
C ILE A 64 5.01 -3.98 -5.71
N PHE A 65 4.44 -2.91 -5.15
CA PHE A 65 3.82 -1.83 -5.91
C PHE A 65 4.81 -1.01 -6.73
N ASP A 66 6.12 -1.06 -6.46
CA ASP A 66 7.14 -0.41 -7.30
C ASP A 66 7.19 -1.01 -8.72
N PHE A 67 6.67 -2.22 -8.92
CA PHE A 67 6.60 -2.88 -10.21
C PHE A 67 5.25 -2.71 -10.92
N TYR A 68 4.33 -1.92 -10.35
CA TYR A 68 3.08 -1.58 -11.03
C TYR A 68 3.31 -0.55 -12.14
N GLU A 69 2.98 -0.92 -13.37
CA GLU A 69 3.03 -0.02 -14.52
C GLU A 69 1.69 -0.11 -15.31
N PRO A 70 0.84 0.91 -15.22
CA PRO A 70 -0.44 0.93 -15.92
C PRO A 70 -0.31 1.01 -17.45
N ASN A 71 0.76 1.60 -17.97
CA ASN A 71 1.01 1.75 -19.40
C ASN A 71 1.47 0.41 -20.00
N GLU A 72 0.66 -0.13 -20.92
CA GLU A 72 0.93 -1.45 -21.50
C GLU A 72 2.20 -1.51 -22.36
N GLU A 73 2.61 -0.39 -22.96
CA GLU A 73 3.84 -0.34 -23.75
C GLU A 73 5.07 -0.33 -22.85
N TRP A 74 5.04 0.46 -21.77
CA TRP A 74 6.14 0.51 -20.80
C TRP A 74 6.28 -0.80 -20.02
N ARG A 75 5.17 -1.51 -19.77
CA ARG A 75 5.21 -2.87 -19.20
C ARG A 75 6.01 -3.86 -20.03
N LYS A 76 6.16 -3.67 -21.34
CA LYS A 76 6.93 -4.58 -22.20
C LYS A 76 8.44 -4.37 -22.07
N GLU A 77 8.86 -3.26 -21.48
CA GLU A 77 10.28 -2.93 -21.32
C GLU A 77 10.97 -3.84 -20.30
N ASP A 78 10.26 -4.30 -19.27
CA ASP A 78 10.79 -5.21 -18.25
C ASP A 78 9.73 -6.24 -17.80
N PRO A 79 10.05 -7.56 -17.78
CA PRO A 79 9.11 -8.61 -17.37
C PRO A 79 8.71 -8.56 -15.89
N SER A 80 9.40 -7.77 -15.05
CA SER A 80 9.01 -7.55 -13.65
C SER A 80 7.75 -6.71 -13.51
N TYR A 81 7.45 -5.85 -14.50
CA TYR A 81 6.30 -4.96 -14.47
C TYR A 81 4.96 -5.68 -14.64
N TYR A 82 3.93 -5.16 -13.98
CA TYR A 82 2.58 -5.70 -14.04
C TYR A 82 1.48 -4.64 -14.09
N GLY A 83 0.31 -5.03 -14.61
CA GLY A 83 -0.83 -4.13 -14.80
C GLY A 83 -1.92 -4.24 -13.73
N ASP A 84 -3.03 -3.55 -13.98
CA ASP A 84 -4.14 -3.37 -13.03
C ASP A 84 -4.67 -4.66 -12.43
N GLU A 85 -4.80 -5.74 -13.23
CA GLU A 85 -5.32 -7.02 -12.76
C GLU A 85 -4.46 -7.63 -11.65
N ARG A 86 -3.13 -7.55 -11.75
CA ARG A 86 -2.23 -8.03 -10.71
C ARG A 86 -2.23 -7.06 -9.54
N LEU A 87 -2.20 -5.75 -9.77
CA LEU A 87 -2.26 -4.76 -8.69
C LEU A 87 -3.46 -5.01 -7.75
N ILE A 88 -4.66 -5.25 -8.32
CA ILE A 88 -5.87 -5.53 -7.53
C ILE A 88 -5.70 -6.79 -6.66
N LYS A 89 -5.04 -7.84 -7.18
CA LYS A 89 -4.76 -9.06 -6.42
C LYS A 89 -3.79 -8.78 -5.27
N GLU A 90 -2.71 -8.06 -5.52
CA GLU A 90 -1.69 -7.73 -4.51
C GLU A 90 -2.30 -6.85 -3.39
N ILE A 91 -3.10 -5.84 -3.74
CA ILE A 91 -3.84 -5.00 -2.77
C ILE A 91 -4.78 -5.86 -1.91
N THR A 92 -5.55 -6.73 -2.56
CA THR A 92 -6.51 -7.60 -1.85
C THR A 92 -5.79 -8.54 -0.89
N GLN A 93 -4.65 -9.11 -1.29
CA GLN A 93 -3.85 -9.98 -0.44
C GLN A 93 -3.25 -9.23 0.74
N ALA A 94 -2.73 -8.02 0.51
CA ALA A 94 -2.22 -7.17 1.60
C ALA A 94 -3.32 -6.86 2.62
N LEU A 95 -4.51 -6.45 2.16
CA LEU A 95 -5.66 -6.20 3.04
C LEU A 95 -6.07 -7.45 3.83
N GLN A 96 -6.10 -8.63 3.21
CA GLN A 96 -6.42 -9.89 3.89
C GLN A 96 -5.41 -10.25 4.99
N LYS A 97 -4.12 -9.97 4.79
CA LYS A 97 -3.08 -10.22 5.80
C LYS A 97 -3.15 -9.25 6.97
N LEU A 98 -3.77 -8.07 6.79
CA LEU A 98 -3.93 -7.04 7.82
C LEU A 98 -5.20 -7.20 8.67
N GLU A 99 -6.07 -8.17 8.37
CA GLU A 99 -7.26 -8.53 9.17
C GLU A 99 -6.91 -9.58 10.23
#